data_AF-A0A7J4QG96-F1
#
_entry.id   AF-A0A7J4QG96-F1
#
_cell.length_a   1.000
_cell.length_b   1.000
_cell.length_c   1.000
_cell.angle_alpha   90.00
_cell.angle_beta   90.00
_cell.angle_gamma   90.00
#
_symmetry.space_group_name_H-M   'P 1'
#
loop_
_entity.id
_entity.type
_entity.pdbx_description
1 polymer ?
#
loop_
_entity_poly.entity_id
_entity_poly.type
_entity_poly.pdbx_seq_one_letter_code
_entity_poly.pdbx_strand_id
1 'polypeptide(L)'
;MADSDILTFGKTVLKSLYPHGYKDLHQRTTAQAIQYFFSLLILLFVAAAVLSLPAMLSFPKAIDEKLSLFAEFSTDWSIATDDPVFIPQKQPIVTFDSNDEVNFTKGLIYITNDEVYYRGKWNKIQALNASAFKEISGGNKQVTEFIFAIAIFLLPTVAIALFLIFALKYLFAAALFSLLGFIGILLSRSRLSLRECFLMALYATTVMMLLDLLLFPFQFQGLLMPFSILFGVSYGMISLTLFFILYALALVVASGKLHLR
;
A
#
# COMPACT_ATOMS: atom_id res chain seq x y z
N MET A 1 -27.40 -14.98 -3.89
CA MET A 1 -26.76 -14.19 -4.96
C MET A 1 -25.28 -13.90 -4.65
N ALA A 2 -24.87 -13.64 -3.40
CA ALA A 2 -23.46 -13.43 -3.06
C ALA A 2 -22.57 -14.69 -3.20
N ASP A 3 -23.11 -15.90 -2.93
CA ASP A 3 -22.33 -17.15 -3.02
C ASP A 3 -21.86 -17.50 -4.44
N SER A 4 -22.62 -17.11 -5.48
CA SER A 4 -22.20 -17.34 -6.87
C SER A 4 -21.01 -16.48 -7.27
N ASP A 5 -20.90 -15.29 -6.70
CA ASP A 5 -19.91 -14.30 -7.11
C ASP A 5 -18.53 -14.60 -6.50
N ILE A 6 -18.50 -15.03 -5.23
CA ILE A 6 -17.26 -15.46 -4.55
C ILE A 6 -16.69 -16.70 -5.22
N LEU A 7 -17.54 -17.69 -5.52
CA LEU A 7 -17.10 -18.92 -6.20
C LEU A 7 -16.57 -18.62 -7.61
N THR A 8 -17.20 -17.66 -8.31
CA THR A 8 -16.76 -17.21 -9.64
C THR A 8 -15.44 -16.45 -9.59
N PHE A 9 -15.23 -15.62 -8.56
CA PHE A 9 -13.98 -14.91 -8.32
C PHE A 9 -12.84 -15.90 -8.05
N GLY A 10 -13.01 -16.84 -7.11
CA GLY A 10 -12.00 -17.85 -6.80
C GLY A 10 -11.64 -18.73 -8.00
N LYS A 11 -12.64 -19.14 -8.79
CA LYS A 11 -12.39 -19.84 -10.06
C LYS A 11 -11.59 -18.99 -11.05
N THR A 12 -11.84 -17.67 -11.11
CA THR A 12 -11.09 -16.76 -11.97
C THR A 12 -9.64 -16.63 -11.52
N VAL A 13 -9.38 -16.56 -10.20
CA VAL A 13 -8.01 -16.58 -9.65
C VAL A 13 -7.28 -17.84 -10.08
N LEU A 14 -7.86 -19.03 -9.88
CA LEU A 14 -7.25 -20.29 -10.28
C LEU A 14 -7.02 -20.37 -11.80
N LYS A 15 -8.01 -19.94 -12.61
CA LYS A 15 -7.86 -19.89 -14.07
C LYS A 15 -6.74 -18.94 -14.51
N SER A 16 -6.53 -17.83 -13.81
CA SER A 16 -5.49 -16.86 -14.16
C SER A 16 -4.08 -17.39 -13.92
N LEU A 17 -3.90 -18.38 -13.04
CA LEU A 17 -2.61 -19.02 -12.77
C LEU A 17 -2.31 -20.18 -13.73
N TYR A 18 -3.29 -20.59 -14.53
CA TYR A 18 -3.18 -21.73 -15.45
C TYR A 18 -3.24 -21.26 -16.90
N PRO A 19 -2.18 -21.45 -17.72
CA PRO A 19 -2.13 -20.94 -19.09
C PRO A 19 -3.32 -21.30 -19.99
N HIS A 20 -3.93 -22.48 -19.83
CA HIS A 20 -5.08 -22.85 -20.65
C HIS A 20 -6.38 -22.12 -20.26
N GLY A 21 -6.47 -21.60 -19.04
CA GLY A 21 -7.59 -20.75 -18.61
C GLY A 21 -7.72 -19.49 -19.47
N TYR A 22 -6.63 -19.05 -20.11
CA TYR A 22 -6.61 -17.86 -20.94
C TYR A 22 -7.42 -17.99 -22.22
N LYS A 23 -7.77 -19.21 -22.68
CA LYS A 23 -8.72 -19.42 -23.78
C LYS A 23 -10.09 -18.80 -23.50
N ASP A 24 -10.52 -18.79 -22.23
CA ASP A 24 -11.78 -18.17 -21.83
C ASP A 24 -11.56 -16.72 -21.38
N LEU A 25 -10.47 -16.46 -20.65
CA LEU A 25 -10.26 -15.17 -19.98
C LEU A 25 -10.06 -14.02 -20.98
N HIS A 26 -9.42 -14.25 -22.13
CA HIS A 26 -9.21 -13.19 -23.13
C HIS A 26 -10.51 -12.75 -23.82
N GLN A 27 -11.57 -13.55 -23.79
CA GLN A 27 -12.85 -13.25 -24.43
C GLN A 27 -13.78 -12.39 -23.55
N ARG A 28 -13.41 -12.19 -22.27
CA ARG A 28 -14.20 -11.41 -21.32
C ARG A 28 -14.25 -9.92 -21.65
N THR A 29 -15.18 -9.20 -21.03
CA THR A 29 -15.25 -7.75 -21.20
C THR A 29 -14.14 -7.05 -20.42
N THR A 30 -13.70 -5.88 -20.89
CA THR A 30 -12.68 -5.07 -20.20
C THR A 30 -13.14 -4.67 -18.80
N ALA A 31 -14.43 -4.37 -18.62
CA ALA A 31 -15.02 -4.08 -17.32
C ALA A 31 -14.85 -5.26 -16.34
N GLN A 32 -15.11 -6.50 -16.78
CA GLN A 32 -14.92 -7.69 -15.94
C GLN A 32 -13.46 -7.91 -15.55
N ALA A 33 -12.52 -7.66 -16.46
CA ALA A 33 -11.08 -7.78 -16.16
C ALA A 33 -10.60 -6.71 -15.20
N ILE A 34 -11.02 -5.46 -15.38
CA ILE A 34 -10.71 -4.34 -14.47
C ILE A 34 -11.33 -4.57 -13.08
N GLN A 35 -12.60 -5.00 -13.03
CA GLN A 35 -13.26 -5.34 -11.77
C GLN A 35 -12.51 -6.45 -11.05
N TYR A 36 -12.16 -7.55 -11.75
CA TYR A 36 -11.35 -8.62 -11.19
C TYR A 36 -10.00 -8.12 -10.65
N PHE A 37 -9.29 -7.31 -11.43
CA PHE A 37 -7.99 -6.74 -11.05
C PHE A 37 -8.08 -5.96 -9.74
N PHE A 38 -9.05 -5.05 -9.61
CA PHE A 38 -9.22 -4.25 -8.40
C PHE A 38 -9.74 -5.08 -7.22
N SER A 39 -10.66 -6.03 -7.46
CA SER A 39 -11.13 -6.94 -6.41
C SER A 39 -10.00 -7.80 -5.85
N LEU A 40 -9.14 -8.35 -6.72
CA LEU A 40 -7.96 -9.09 -6.31
C LEU A 40 -6.97 -8.20 -5.54
N LEU A 41 -6.69 -7.00 -6.06
CA LEU A 41 -5.78 -6.07 -5.41
C LEU A 41 -6.26 -5.69 -4.00
N ILE A 42 -7.55 -5.37 -3.83
CA ILE A 42 -8.14 -5.07 -2.52
C ILE A 42 -8.01 -6.27 -1.58
N LEU A 43 -8.35 -7.47 -2.05
CA LEU A 43 -8.25 -8.69 -1.25
C LEU A 43 -6.82 -8.94 -0.76
N LEU A 44 -5.83 -8.82 -1.66
CA LEU A 44 -4.43 -9.01 -1.33
C LEU A 44 -3.88 -7.89 -0.45
N PHE A 45 -4.37 -6.67 -0.60
CA PHE A 45 -3.99 -5.55 0.26
C PHE A 45 -4.50 -5.75 1.69
N VAL A 46 -5.74 -6.21 1.86
CA VAL A 46 -6.29 -6.59 3.17
C VAL A 46 -5.51 -7.76 3.77
N ALA A 47 -5.20 -8.79 2.97
CA ALA A 47 -4.40 -9.92 3.42
C ALA A 47 -3.00 -9.46 3.87
N ALA A 48 -2.33 -8.62 3.10
CA ALA A 48 -1.03 -8.04 3.44
C ALA A 48 -1.10 -7.22 4.74
N ALA A 49 -2.14 -6.39 4.92
CA ALA A 49 -2.35 -5.63 6.14
C ALA A 49 -2.50 -6.53 7.38
N VAL A 50 -3.27 -7.63 7.27
CA VAL A 50 -3.41 -8.63 8.34
C VAL A 50 -2.07 -9.31 8.64
N LEU A 51 -1.33 -9.70 7.60
CA LEU A 51 0.00 -10.31 7.74
C LEU A 51 1.04 -9.34 8.33
N SER A 52 0.85 -8.02 8.20
CA SER A 52 1.70 -6.99 8.80
C SER A 52 1.37 -6.68 10.26
N LEU A 53 0.28 -7.19 10.83
CA LEU A 53 -0.10 -6.94 12.23
C LEU A 53 1.01 -7.30 13.24
N PRO A 54 1.73 -8.44 13.13
CA PRO A 54 2.81 -8.76 14.06
C PRO A 54 3.92 -7.70 14.07
N ALA A 55 4.28 -7.16 12.90
CA ALA A 55 5.28 -6.10 12.78
C ALA A 55 4.77 -4.76 13.36
N MET A 56 3.46 -4.49 13.27
CA MET A 56 2.86 -3.31 13.93
C MET A 56 2.90 -3.42 15.45
N LEU A 57 2.79 -4.62 16.02
CA LEU A 57 2.86 -4.83 17.47
C LEU A 57 4.26 -4.58 18.04
N SER A 58 5.32 -4.78 17.25
CA SER A 58 6.70 -4.46 17.65
C SER A 58 7.10 -3.01 17.37
N PHE A 59 6.28 -2.25 16.64
CA PHE A 59 6.59 -0.89 16.23
C PHE A 59 6.86 0.09 17.40
N PRO A 60 6.10 0.09 18.52
CA PRO A 60 6.43 0.94 19.66
C PRO A 60 7.80 0.65 20.26
N LYS A 61 8.21 -0.63 20.32
CA LYS A 61 9.54 -1.02 20.81
C LYS A 61 10.64 -0.55 19.86
N ALA A 62 10.40 -0.65 18.55
CA ALA A 62 11.35 -0.16 17.56
C ALA A 62 11.53 1.38 17.63
N ILE A 63 10.46 2.14 17.91
CA ILE A 63 10.56 3.58 18.17
C ILE A 63 11.43 3.84 19.39
N ASP A 64 11.15 3.15 20.51
CA ASP A 64 11.87 3.31 21.77
C ASP A 64 13.36 2.99 21.64
N GLU A 65 13.69 1.88 20.98
CA GLU A 65 15.07 1.50 20.64
C GLU A 65 15.77 2.56 19.79
N LYS A 66 15.07 3.24 18.88
CA LYS A 66 15.67 4.32 18.07
C LYS A 66 15.79 5.63 18.82
N LEU A 67 14.83 5.96 19.68
CA LEU A 67 14.88 7.15 20.53
C LEU A 67 15.99 7.05 21.58
N SER A 68 16.26 5.86 22.11
CA SER A 68 17.36 5.64 23.07
C SER A 68 18.77 5.85 22.49
N LEU A 69 18.92 5.90 21.16
CA LEU A 69 20.18 6.22 20.50
C LEU A 69 20.50 7.73 20.51
N PHE A 70 19.52 8.59 20.84
CA PHE A 70 19.75 10.02 20.97
C PHE A 70 20.44 10.29 22.32
N ALA A 71 21.71 10.69 22.26
CA ALA A 71 22.50 11.05 23.45
C ALA A 71 21.98 12.34 24.11
N GLU A 72 21.58 13.32 23.30
CA GLU A 72 20.92 14.54 23.73
C GLU A 72 20.04 15.04 22.58
N PHE A 73 18.76 15.27 22.87
CA PHE A 73 17.85 15.98 21.99
C PHE A 73 17.12 16.98 22.87
N SER A 74 17.63 18.21 22.88
CA SER A 74 17.04 19.35 23.55
C SER A 74 16.51 20.32 22.51
N THR A 75 15.32 20.84 22.76
CA THR A 75 14.68 21.79 21.87
C THR A 75 14.02 22.89 22.68
N ASP A 76 14.44 24.13 22.42
CA ASP A 76 13.88 25.32 23.06
C ASP A 76 12.70 25.82 22.22
N TRP A 77 11.49 25.45 22.61
CA TRP A 77 10.27 25.97 21.99
C TRP A 77 9.67 27.04 22.89
N SER A 78 9.45 28.24 22.32
CA SER A 78 8.67 29.30 22.94
C SER A 78 7.59 29.71 21.95
N ILE A 79 6.32 29.54 22.34
CA ILE A 79 5.17 29.89 21.52
C ILE A 79 4.52 31.10 22.16
N ALA A 80 4.50 32.22 21.44
CA ALA A 80 3.79 33.44 21.84
C ALA A 80 2.73 33.75 20.79
N THR A 81 1.46 33.57 21.16
CA THR A 81 0.30 33.88 20.33
C THR A 81 -0.69 34.71 21.12
N ASP A 82 -1.12 35.85 20.57
CA ASP A 82 -2.15 36.69 21.21
C ASP A 82 -3.53 36.01 21.18
N ASP A 83 -3.81 35.23 20.13
CA ASP A 83 -5.02 34.43 19.92
C ASP A 83 -4.67 32.99 19.47
N PRO A 84 -5.55 31.99 19.72
CA PRO A 84 -5.30 30.61 19.31
C PRO A 84 -5.10 30.46 17.80
N VAL A 85 -3.99 29.85 17.39
CA VAL A 85 -3.64 29.62 15.98
C VAL A 85 -4.11 28.23 15.54
N PHE A 86 -5.05 28.18 14.59
CA PHE A 86 -5.63 26.95 14.06
C PHE A 86 -5.00 26.54 12.72
N ILE A 87 -4.45 25.32 12.65
CA ILE A 87 -3.83 24.78 11.43
C ILE A 87 -4.46 23.43 11.07
N PRO A 88 -5.14 23.28 9.91
CA PRO A 88 -5.65 24.34 9.03
C PRO A 88 -6.86 25.08 9.64
N GLN A 89 -7.13 26.31 9.18
CA GLN A 89 -8.18 27.17 9.75
C GLN A 89 -9.60 26.58 9.67
N LYS A 90 -9.89 25.82 8.61
CA LYS A 90 -11.17 25.10 8.43
C LYS A 90 -10.90 23.63 8.75
N GLN A 91 -11.19 23.21 9.98
CA GLN A 91 -10.86 21.90 10.59
C GLN A 91 -9.42 21.85 11.15
N PRO A 92 -9.18 22.47 12.32
CA PRO A 92 -7.88 22.46 12.96
C PRO A 92 -7.42 21.02 13.24
N ILE A 93 -6.24 20.67 12.74
CA ILE A 93 -5.54 19.43 13.11
C ILE A 93 -4.66 19.76 14.31
N VAL A 94 -3.95 20.88 14.24
CA VAL A 94 -3.09 21.40 15.31
C VAL A 94 -3.61 22.78 15.71
N THR A 95 -3.71 23.01 17.02
CA THR A 95 -4.02 24.32 17.60
C THR A 95 -2.90 24.72 18.53
N PHE A 96 -2.39 25.94 18.38
CA PHE A 96 -1.41 26.53 19.29
C PHE A 96 -2.10 27.61 20.11
N ASP A 97 -1.97 27.56 21.43
CA ASP A 97 -2.54 28.57 22.33
C ASP A 97 -1.62 28.82 23.52
N SER A 98 -1.11 30.05 23.62
CA SER A 98 -0.25 30.50 24.71
C SER A 98 -1.00 30.90 25.98
N ASN A 99 -2.33 31.09 25.92
CA ASN A 99 -3.15 31.61 27.02
C ASN A 99 -3.73 30.52 27.93
N ASP A 100 -3.41 29.24 27.69
CA ASP A 100 -3.87 28.06 28.46
C ASP A 100 -5.39 27.95 28.64
N GLU A 101 -6.18 28.65 27.83
CA GLU A 101 -7.64 28.50 27.81
C GLU A 101 -8.03 27.24 27.04
N VAL A 102 -7.85 26.07 27.68
CA VAL A 102 -8.07 24.75 27.07
C VAL A 102 -9.48 24.62 26.50
N ASN A 103 -9.63 24.90 25.21
CA ASN A 103 -10.86 24.66 24.46
C ASN A 103 -10.64 23.56 23.43
N PHE A 104 -10.50 22.32 23.91
CA PHE A 104 -10.29 21.11 23.12
C PHE A 104 -11.56 20.68 22.33
N THR A 105 -12.33 21.63 21.80
CA THR A 105 -13.56 21.36 21.05
C THR A 105 -13.33 21.16 19.56
N LYS A 106 -12.19 21.61 18.99
CA LYS A 106 -12.02 21.67 17.52
C LYS A 106 -10.69 21.15 16.95
N GLY A 107 -9.79 20.56 17.74
CA GLY A 107 -8.46 20.09 17.29
C GLY A 107 -8.15 18.61 17.58
N LEU A 108 -7.19 18.03 16.84
CA LEU A 108 -6.60 16.70 17.14
C LEU A 108 -5.42 16.79 18.11
N ILE A 109 -4.62 17.84 17.96
CA ILE A 109 -3.47 18.18 18.81
C ILE A 109 -3.64 19.64 19.25
N TYR A 110 -3.47 19.90 20.54
CA TYR A 110 -3.51 21.23 21.14
C TYR A 110 -2.22 21.43 21.91
N ILE A 111 -1.48 22.48 21.59
CA ILE A 111 -0.13 22.73 22.09
C ILE A 111 -0.17 24.04 22.88
N THR A 112 0.11 23.97 24.16
CA THR A 112 0.34 25.14 25.02
C THR A 112 1.81 25.26 25.38
N ASN A 113 2.16 26.27 26.17
CA ASN A 113 3.53 26.45 26.64
C ASN A 113 4.00 25.30 27.55
N ASP A 114 3.08 24.74 28.33
CA ASP A 114 3.40 23.75 29.36
C ASP A 114 2.98 22.33 28.97
N GLU A 115 1.96 22.16 28.12
CA GLU A 115 1.41 20.85 27.80
C GLU A 115 1.03 20.69 26.31
N VAL A 116 1.29 19.49 25.79
CA VAL A 116 0.77 19.02 24.50
C VAL A 116 -0.37 18.06 24.77
N TYR A 117 -1.58 18.50 24.50
CA TYR A 117 -2.77 17.69 24.57
C TYR A 117 -3.02 17.01 23.23
N TYR A 118 -3.26 15.71 23.25
CA TYR A 118 -3.62 14.96 22.06
C TYR A 118 -4.71 13.95 22.36
N ARG A 119 -5.43 13.57 21.32
CA ARG A 119 -6.47 12.56 21.38
C ARG A 119 -5.84 11.19 21.17
N GLY A 120 -5.57 10.50 22.27
CA GLY A 120 -4.94 9.19 22.28
C GLY A 120 -5.92 8.04 22.01
N LYS A 121 -5.52 6.84 22.45
CA LYS A 121 -6.30 5.61 22.28
C LYS A 121 -7.74 5.81 22.78
N TRP A 122 -8.74 5.37 22.02
CA TRP A 122 -10.18 5.42 22.38
C TRP A 122 -10.73 6.84 22.56
N ASN A 123 -10.20 7.83 21.84
CA ASN A 123 -10.74 9.19 21.85
C ASN A 123 -10.60 9.91 23.20
N LYS A 124 -9.74 9.41 24.10
CA LYS A 124 -9.42 10.06 25.38
C LYS A 124 -8.38 11.15 25.17
N ILE A 125 -8.60 12.31 25.78
CA ILE A 125 -7.62 13.40 25.79
C ILE A 125 -6.51 13.00 26.76
N GLN A 126 -5.26 13.07 26.30
CA GLN A 126 -4.07 12.86 27.10
C GLN A 126 -3.23 14.13 27.05
N ALA A 127 -2.69 14.54 28.20
CA ALA A 127 -1.77 15.66 28.33
C ALA A 127 -0.35 15.12 28.43
N LEU A 128 0.55 15.68 27.62
CA LEU A 128 1.98 15.45 27.67
C LEU A 128 2.62 16.72 28.19
N ASN A 129 3.41 16.62 29.26
CA ASN A 129 4.13 17.79 29.73
C ASN A 129 5.18 18.20 28.68
N ALA A 130 5.26 19.48 28.31
CA ALA A 130 6.22 20.00 27.33
C ALA A 130 7.68 19.75 27.76
N SER A 131 7.94 19.64 29.07
CA SER A 131 9.25 19.23 29.60
C SER A 131 9.65 17.80 29.18
N ALA A 132 8.69 16.91 28.92
CA ALA A 132 8.94 15.56 28.42
C ALA A 132 9.58 15.54 27.02
N PHE A 133 9.43 16.63 26.25
CA PHE A 133 10.07 16.82 24.95
C PHE A 133 11.44 17.51 25.05
N LYS A 134 11.79 18.12 26.20
CA LYS A 134 13.10 18.75 26.42
C LYS A 134 14.21 17.73 26.72
N GLU A 135 13.83 16.59 27.29
CA GLU A 135 14.72 15.44 27.54
C GLU A 135 14.14 14.18 26.89
N ILE A 136 14.32 14.03 25.56
CA ILE A 136 13.94 12.79 24.85
C ILE A 136 14.98 11.67 25.09
N SER A 137 16.12 12.00 25.69
CA SER A 137 17.19 11.05 26.04
C SER A 137 16.67 9.92 26.93
N GLY A 138 16.81 8.68 26.47
CA GLY A 138 16.53 7.49 27.28
C GLY A 138 15.20 6.78 27.06
N GLY A 139 14.46 7.08 25.98
CA GLY A 139 13.23 6.33 25.65
C GLY A 139 12.04 6.79 26.48
N ASN A 140 11.68 8.06 26.36
CA ASN A 140 10.52 8.61 27.06
C ASN A 140 9.23 7.96 26.53
N LYS A 141 8.60 7.11 27.36
CA LYS A 141 7.37 6.37 27.04
C LYS A 141 6.26 7.29 26.51
N GLN A 142 6.16 8.51 27.03
CA GLN A 142 5.18 9.51 26.60
C GLN A 142 5.40 9.95 25.14
N VAL A 143 6.66 10.19 24.75
CA VAL A 143 7.04 10.53 23.37
C VAL A 143 6.79 9.36 22.43
N THR A 144 7.13 8.13 22.85
CA THR A 144 6.86 6.91 22.08
C THR A 144 5.37 6.70 21.83
N GLU A 145 4.51 6.90 22.84
CA GLU A 145 3.06 6.80 22.70
C GLU A 145 2.49 7.89 21.79
N PHE A 146 3.02 9.11 21.85
CA PHE A 146 2.65 10.21 20.96
C PHE A 146 3.00 9.92 19.50
N ILE A 147 4.25 9.51 19.21
CA ILE A 147 4.70 9.14 17.85
C ILE A 147 3.86 7.98 17.32
N PHE A 148 3.57 6.99 18.17
CA PHE A 148 2.73 5.85 17.79
C PHE A 148 1.29 6.28 17.45
N ALA A 149 0.70 7.21 18.21
CA ALA A 149 -0.63 7.75 17.93
C ALA A 149 -0.68 8.49 16.58
N ILE A 150 0.34 9.31 16.28
CA ILE A 150 0.48 9.98 14.98
C ILE A 150 0.61 8.94 13.86
N ALA A 151 1.44 7.91 14.03
CA ALA A 151 1.64 6.88 13.03
C ALA A 151 0.33 6.12 12.71
N ILE A 152 -0.47 5.78 13.71
CA ILE A 152 -1.80 5.17 13.51
C ILE A 152 -2.72 6.10 12.72
N PHE A 153 -2.70 7.40 13.01
CA PHE A 153 -3.54 8.37 12.33
C PHE A 153 -3.15 8.57 10.86
N LEU A 154 -1.86 8.47 10.54
CA LEU A 154 -1.36 8.55 9.16
C LEU A 154 -1.58 7.26 8.37
N LEU A 155 -1.81 6.12 9.04
CA LEU A 155 -1.93 4.80 8.43
C LEU A 155 -2.99 4.73 7.31
N PRO A 156 -4.23 5.26 7.45
CA PRO A 156 -5.21 5.22 6.37
C PRO A 156 -4.74 5.96 5.11
N THR A 157 -4.11 7.14 5.28
CA THR A 157 -3.57 7.94 4.18
C THR A 157 -2.44 7.19 3.48
N VAL A 158 -1.51 6.63 4.24
CA VAL A 158 -0.42 5.80 3.71
C VAL A 158 -0.98 4.56 3.01
N ALA A 159 -2.00 3.92 3.55
CA ALA A 159 -2.63 2.74 2.95
C ALA A 159 -3.28 3.06 1.59
N ILE A 160 -4.02 4.17 1.49
CA ILE A 160 -4.61 4.63 0.22
C ILE A 160 -3.52 4.97 -0.79
N ALA A 161 -2.48 5.69 -0.37
CA ALA A 161 -1.36 6.03 -1.24
C ALA A 161 -0.65 4.78 -1.77
N LEU A 162 -0.35 3.81 -0.89
CA LEU A 162 0.24 2.53 -1.28
C LEU A 162 -0.66 1.75 -2.23
N PHE A 163 -1.96 1.67 -1.95
CA PHE A 163 -2.93 1.01 -2.83
C PHE A 163 -2.89 1.60 -4.25
N LEU A 164 -2.90 2.92 -4.38
CA LEU A 164 -2.83 3.61 -5.67
C LEU A 164 -1.49 3.35 -6.38
N ILE A 165 -0.37 3.38 -5.65
CA ILE A 165 0.96 3.07 -6.19
C ILE A 165 0.99 1.64 -6.74
N PHE A 166 0.50 0.66 -5.99
CA PHE A 166 0.45 -0.73 -6.45
C PHE A 166 -0.49 -0.92 -7.64
N ALA A 167 -1.68 -0.30 -7.61
CA ALA A 167 -2.62 -0.34 -8.72
C ALA A 167 -1.97 0.20 -10.01
N LEU A 168 -1.32 1.38 -9.94
CA LEU A 168 -0.64 1.99 -11.07
C LEU A 168 0.54 1.14 -11.54
N LYS A 169 1.35 0.59 -10.62
CA LYS A 169 2.47 -0.30 -10.92
C LYS A 169 2.03 -1.52 -11.75
N TYR A 170 0.95 -2.19 -11.34
CA TYR A 170 0.49 -3.39 -12.05
C TYR A 170 -0.27 -3.07 -13.34
N LEU A 171 -1.01 -1.96 -13.38
CA LEU A 171 -1.62 -1.48 -14.64
C LEU A 171 -0.55 -1.10 -15.67
N PHE A 172 0.53 -0.43 -15.24
CA PHE A 172 1.64 -0.08 -16.11
C PHE A 172 2.31 -1.33 -16.70
N ALA A 173 2.56 -2.36 -15.86
CA ALA A 173 3.07 -3.64 -16.34
C ALA A 173 2.11 -4.29 -17.35
N ALA A 174 0.81 -4.37 -17.03
CA ALA A 174 -0.18 -4.93 -17.95
C ALA A 174 -0.21 -4.18 -19.29
N ALA A 175 -0.18 -2.85 -19.28
CA ALA A 175 -0.15 -2.02 -20.47
C ALA A 175 1.13 -2.24 -21.30
N LEU A 176 2.30 -2.16 -20.67
CA LEU A 176 3.60 -2.34 -21.32
C LEU A 176 3.71 -3.71 -22.00
N PHE A 177 3.41 -4.78 -21.25
CA PHE A 177 3.50 -6.14 -21.77
C PHE A 177 2.40 -6.46 -22.77
N SER A 178 1.23 -5.79 -22.70
CA SER A 178 0.23 -5.91 -23.76
C SER A 178 0.71 -5.37 -25.10
N LEU A 179 1.47 -4.27 -25.11
CA LEU A 179 2.06 -3.71 -26.32
C LEU A 179 3.15 -4.65 -26.87
N LEU A 180 4.04 -5.13 -26.00
CA LEU A 180 5.08 -6.09 -26.40
C LEU A 180 4.48 -7.41 -26.93
N GLY A 181 3.47 -7.92 -26.24
CA GLY A 181 2.73 -9.13 -26.64
C GLY A 181 2.02 -8.96 -27.98
N PHE A 182 1.41 -7.80 -28.21
CA PHE A 182 0.77 -7.46 -29.48
C PHE A 182 1.78 -7.40 -30.63
N ILE A 183 2.96 -6.80 -30.44
CA ILE A 183 4.05 -6.82 -31.42
C ILE A 183 4.47 -8.27 -31.72
N GLY A 184 4.63 -9.11 -30.68
CA GLY A 184 4.96 -10.53 -30.85
C GLY A 184 3.90 -11.33 -31.62
N ILE A 185 2.62 -11.00 -31.42
CA ILE A 185 1.49 -11.59 -32.15
C ILE A 185 1.46 -11.17 -33.63
N LEU A 186 1.74 -9.89 -33.92
CA LEU A 186 1.84 -9.38 -35.29
C LEU A 186 2.92 -10.14 -36.07
N LEU A 187 4.11 -10.33 -35.47
CA LEU A 187 5.18 -11.14 -36.05
C LEU A 187 4.76 -12.61 -36.24
N SER A 188 3.98 -13.13 -35.31
CA SER A 188 3.49 -14.51 -35.32
C SER A 188 2.30 -14.77 -36.27
N ARG A 189 1.77 -13.73 -36.94
CA ARG A 189 0.57 -13.79 -37.79
C ARG A 189 -0.66 -14.39 -37.10
N SER A 190 -0.79 -14.20 -35.78
CA SER A 190 -2.00 -14.60 -35.06
C SER A 190 -3.07 -13.50 -35.15
N ARG A 191 -4.35 -13.86 -34.92
CA ARG A 191 -5.50 -12.96 -35.07
C ARG A 191 -5.90 -12.24 -33.78
N LEU A 192 -5.08 -12.35 -32.73
CA LEU A 192 -5.35 -11.72 -31.44
C LEU A 192 -5.21 -10.19 -31.54
N SER A 193 -6.20 -9.49 -31.02
CA SER A 193 -6.27 -8.04 -30.92
C SER A 193 -5.47 -7.52 -29.72
N LEU A 194 -5.10 -6.23 -29.76
CA LEU A 194 -4.45 -5.56 -28.62
C LEU A 194 -5.29 -5.63 -27.34
N ARG A 195 -6.62 -5.53 -27.46
CA ARG A 195 -7.54 -5.69 -26.33
C ARG A 195 -7.35 -7.06 -25.67
N GLU A 196 -7.34 -8.14 -26.44
CA GLU A 196 -7.15 -9.48 -25.90
C GLU A 196 -5.78 -9.64 -25.24
N CYS A 197 -4.72 -9.07 -25.85
CA CYS A 197 -3.39 -9.01 -25.25
C CYS A 197 -3.39 -8.32 -23.89
N PHE A 198 -4.13 -7.21 -23.77
CA PHE A 198 -4.27 -6.45 -22.53
C PHE A 198 -5.06 -7.20 -21.47
N LEU A 199 -6.17 -7.87 -21.84
CA LEU A 199 -6.94 -8.70 -20.91
C LEU A 199 -6.10 -9.84 -20.36
N MET A 200 -5.34 -10.53 -21.23
CA MET A 200 -4.42 -11.58 -20.80
C MET A 200 -3.33 -11.02 -19.89
N ALA A 201 -2.77 -9.83 -20.19
CA ALA A 201 -1.78 -9.21 -19.33
C ALA A 201 -2.37 -8.88 -17.94
N LEU A 202 -3.58 -8.30 -17.89
CA LEU A 202 -4.29 -8.04 -16.63
C LEU A 202 -4.49 -9.30 -15.80
N TYR A 203 -4.98 -10.39 -16.38
CA TYR A 203 -5.14 -11.65 -15.64
C TYR A 203 -3.79 -12.23 -15.20
N ALA A 204 -2.75 -12.12 -16.03
CA ALA A 204 -1.40 -12.59 -15.69
C ALA A 204 -0.79 -11.82 -14.52
N THR A 205 -1.17 -10.54 -14.30
CA THR A 205 -0.68 -9.80 -13.12
C THR A 205 -1.06 -10.46 -11.79
N THR A 206 -2.01 -11.41 -11.77
CA THR A 206 -2.37 -12.18 -10.57
C THR A 206 -1.17 -12.81 -9.89
N VAL A 207 -0.27 -13.47 -10.65
CA VAL A 207 0.92 -14.11 -10.06
C VAL A 207 1.88 -13.08 -9.47
N MET A 208 2.03 -11.94 -10.15
CA MET A 208 2.88 -10.86 -9.69
C MET A 208 2.33 -10.20 -8.42
N MET A 209 1.02 -9.93 -8.37
CA MET A 209 0.36 -9.36 -7.18
C MET A 209 0.43 -10.31 -5.98
N LEU A 210 0.18 -11.60 -6.18
CA LEU A 210 0.25 -12.60 -5.12
C LEU A 210 1.62 -12.64 -4.49
N LEU A 211 2.67 -12.69 -5.31
CA LEU A 211 4.05 -12.74 -4.81
C LEU A 211 4.47 -11.42 -4.16
N ASP A 212 4.26 -10.29 -4.84
CA ASP A 212 4.72 -8.99 -4.33
C ASP A 212 3.99 -8.60 -3.03
N LEU A 213 2.66 -8.73 -2.96
CA LEU A 213 1.88 -8.26 -1.81
C LEU A 213 1.91 -9.21 -0.63
N LEU A 214 1.87 -10.54 -0.85
CA LEU A 214 1.90 -11.50 0.26
C LEU A 214 3.30 -11.67 0.84
N LEU A 215 4.36 -11.46 0.06
CA LEU A 215 5.74 -11.50 0.56
C LEU A 215 6.21 -10.17 1.13
N PHE A 216 5.51 -9.06 0.85
CA PHE A 216 5.83 -7.73 1.35
C PHE A 216 6.04 -7.67 2.88
N PRO A 217 5.15 -8.23 3.72
CA PRO A 217 5.27 -8.15 5.18
C PRO A 217 6.51 -8.86 5.74
N PHE A 218 7.02 -9.85 5.01
CA PHE A 218 8.12 -10.70 5.45
C PHE A 218 9.50 -10.16 5.04
N GLN A 219 9.55 -8.96 4.46
CA GLN A 219 10.81 -8.33 4.03
C GLN A 219 11.65 -9.20 3.08
N PHE A 220 11.05 -10.16 2.39
CA PHE A 220 11.70 -10.93 1.30
C PHE A 220 12.01 -10.06 0.06
N GLN A 221 11.93 -8.74 0.17
CA GLN A 221 12.27 -7.77 -0.87
C GLN A 221 13.72 -7.92 -1.35
N GLY A 222 14.64 -8.38 -0.47
CA GLY A 222 16.02 -8.70 -0.89
C GLY A 222 16.11 -9.89 -1.85
N LEU A 223 15.17 -10.85 -1.78
CA LEU A 223 15.04 -11.97 -2.73
C LEU A 223 14.40 -11.52 -4.05
N LEU A 224 13.52 -10.53 -3.96
CA LEU A 224 12.90 -9.83 -5.09
C LEU A 224 13.83 -8.70 -5.57
N MET A 225 15.05 -9.04 -6.02
CA MET A 225 16.03 -8.07 -6.53
C MET A 225 15.31 -6.98 -7.35
N PRO A 226 15.37 -5.70 -6.92
CA PRO A 226 14.55 -4.65 -7.51
C PRO A 226 15.03 -4.39 -8.93
N PHE A 227 14.21 -4.75 -9.92
CA PHE A 227 14.43 -4.41 -11.31
C PHE A 227 13.63 -3.15 -11.64
N SER A 228 14.35 -2.06 -11.95
CA SER A 228 13.75 -0.78 -12.29
C SER A 228 13.57 -0.70 -13.81
N ILE A 229 12.34 -0.81 -14.29
CA ILE A 229 12.06 -0.96 -15.72
C ILE A 229 11.97 0.40 -16.42
N LEU A 230 11.46 1.45 -15.74
CA LEU A 230 11.48 2.88 -16.12
C LEU A 230 10.60 3.65 -15.09
N PHE A 231 10.77 4.98 -14.95
CA PHE A 231 9.98 5.86 -14.06
C PHE A 231 10.03 5.57 -12.55
N GLY A 232 11.08 4.91 -12.05
CA GLY A 232 11.24 4.64 -10.62
C GLY A 232 10.35 3.52 -10.07
N VAL A 233 9.64 2.78 -10.93
CA VAL A 233 8.83 1.63 -10.53
C VAL A 233 9.72 0.39 -10.43
N SER A 234 9.89 -0.13 -9.21
CA SER A 234 10.64 -1.36 -8.95
C SER A 234 9.73 -2.60 -8.95
N TYR A 235 10.15 -3.62 -9.69
CA TYR A 235 9.51 -4.94 -9.72
C TYR A 235 10.45 -5.97 -9.12
N GLY A 236 9.90 -6.97 -8.44
CA GLY A 236 10.68 -8.14 -8.07
C GLY A 236 11.05 -8.93 -9.32
N MET A 237 12.34 -9.23 -9.53
CA MET A 237 12.76 -10.02 -10.70
C MET A 237 11.99 -11.34 -10.83
N ILE A 238 11.79 -12.06 -9.71
CA ILE A 238 11.09 -13.35 -9.70
C ILE A 238 9.62 -13.18 -10.09
N SER A 239 8.92 -12.21 -9.50
CA SER A 239 7.50 -11.98 -9.78
C SER A 239 7.28 -11.51 -11.21
N LEU A 240 8.14 -10.64 -11.72
CA LEU A 240 8.14 -10.19 -13.13
C LEU A 240 8.43 -11.35 -14.10
N THR A 241 9.39 -12.20 -13.79
CA THR A 241 9.76 -13.35 -14.65
C THR A 241 8.63 -14.35 -14.73
N LEU A 242 8.02 -14.71 -13.59
CA LEU A 242 6.87 -15.61 -13.55
C LEU A 242 5.66 -15.03 -14.28
N PHE A 243 5.40 -13.73 -14.10
CA PHE A 243 4.41 -13.00 -14.87
C PHE A 243 4.67 -13.11 -16.38
N PHE A 244 5.91 -12.84 -16.82
CA PHE A 244 6.27 -12.89 -18.22
C PHE A 244 6.11 -14.30 -18.82
N ILE A 245 6.58 -15.33 -18.11
CA ILE A 245 6.42 -16.73 -18.54
C ILE A 245 4.95 -17.08 -18.69
N LEU A 246 4.13 -16.79 -17.67
CA LEU A 246 2.70 -17.06 -17.69
C LEU A 246 1.99 -16.31 -18.82
N TYR A 247 2.33 -15.04 -19.00
CA TYR A 247 1.78 -14.19 -20.06
C TYR A 247 2.18 -14.72 -21.45
N ALA A 248 3.45 -15.04 -21.68
CA ALA A 248 3.92 -15.59 -22.94
C ALA A 248 3.23 -16.92 -23.27
N LEU A 249 3.12 -17.83 -22.30
CA LEU A 249 2.38 -19.08 -22.47
C LEU A 249 0.90 -18.83 -22.79
N ALA A 250 0.26 -17.88 -22.10
CA ALA A 250 -1.11 -17.49 -22.37
C ALA A 250 -1.30 -17.00 -23.81
N LEU A 251 -0.38 -16.16 -24.33
CA LEU A 251 -0.41 -15.70 -25.72
C LEU A 251 -0.32 -16.89 -26.70
N VAL A 252 0.60 -17.83 -26.47
CA VAL A 252 0.78 -18.97 -27.37
C VAL A 252 -0.44 -19.89 -27.34
N VAL A 253 -1.00 -20.16 -26.17
CA VAL A 253 -2.20 -21.00 -26.03
C VAL A 253 -3.44 -20.33 -26.64
N ALA A 254 -3.64 -19.04 -26.40
CA ALA A 254 -4.75 -18.28 -26.98
C ALA A 254 -4.63 -18.14 -28.50
N SER A 255 -3.40 -18.07 -29.03
CA SER A 255 -3.14 -18.02 -30.48
C SER A 255 -3.49 -19.31 -31.23
N GLY A 256 -3.80 -20.40 -30.52
CA GLY A 256 -4.10 -21.71 -31.09
C GLY A 256 -2.87 -22.51 -31.55
N LYS A 257 -1.65 -21.98 -31.33
CA LYS A 257 -0.41 -22.64 -31.75
C LYS A 257 0.05 -23.78 -30.84
N LEU A 258 -0.48 -23.86 -29.62
CA LEU A 258 -0.19 -24.95 -28.69
C LEU A 258 -1.42 -25.86 -28.52
N HIS A 259 -1.32 -27.08 -29.05
CA HIS A 259 -2.14 -28.23 -28.68
C HIS A 259 -1.29 -29.16 -27.83
N LEU A 260 -0.97 -28.79 -26.59
CA LEU A 260 -0.47 -29.76 -25.63
C LEU A 260 -1.69 -30.61 -25.22
N ARG A 261 -1.67 -31.88 -25.63
CA ARG A 261 -2.62 -32.92 -25.23
C ARG A 261 -2.47 -33.22 -23.74
#